data_AF-A0A6N8L2G3-F1
#
_entry.id   AF-A0A6N8L2G3-F1
#
_cell.length_a   1.000
_cell.length_b   1.000
_cell.length_c   1.000
_cell.angle_alpha   90.00
_cell.angle_beta   90.00
_cell.angle_gamma   90.00
#
_symmetry.space_group_name_H-M   'P 1'
#
loop_
_entity.id
_entity.type
_entity.pdbx_description
1 polymer ?
#
loop_
_entity_poly.entity_id
_entity_poly.type
_entity_poly.pdbx_seq_one_letter_code
_entity_poly.pdbx_strand_id
1 'polypeptide(L)'
;MKPIYFYFASLAILLFLIAIFQVSTASNFSIQPTSSFVLTWPLRHLVLALAGISLLFALLYRFSEEQLYSHRWSIMHFICLTCLCLNVYTWQLLGLRYLDRLAEWKGNPQQISQLTETFQRIQSFYILSFLILVVMQSLYFLNLGLGLYYQKSAAQS
;
A
#
# COMPACT_ATOMS: atom_id res chain seq x y z
N MET A 1 24.56 -2.70 9.71
CA MET A 1 23.43 -2.73 8.75
C MET A 1 23.11 -1.30 8.34
N LYS A 2 22.69 -1.02 7.09
CA LYS A 2 22.26 0.34 6.72
C LYS A 2 21.02 0.72 7.55
N PRO A 3 20.91 1.96 8.04
CA PRO A 3 19.80 2.33 8.88
C PRO A 3 18.48 2.33 8.09
N ILE A 4 17.40 1.95 8.77
CA ILE A 4 16.16 1.55 8.10
C ILE A 4 15.51 2.71 7.31
N TYR A 5 15.74 3.95 7.77
CA TYR A 5 15.18 5.15 7.13
C TYR A 5 15.61 5.32 5.66
N PHE A 6 16.78 4.81 5.25
CA PHE A 6 17.20 4.88 3.85
C PHE A 6 16.29 4.08 2.93
N TYR A 7 15.74 2.96 3.38
CA TYR A 7 14.83 2.14 2.57
C TYR A 7 13.47 2.81 2.40
N PHE A 8 12.96 3.46 3.45
CA PHE A 8 11.74 4.26 3.35
C PHE A 8 11.96 5.49 2.46
N ALA A 9 13.10 6.18 2.59
CA ALA A 9 13.41 7.33 1.74
C ALA A 9 13.54 6.94 0.25
N SER A 10 14.20 5.81 -0.06
CA SER A 10 14.32 5.34 -1.44
C SER A 10 12.97 4.92 -2.02
N LEU A 11 12.11 4.28 -1.22
CA LEU A 11 10.75 3.95 -1.63
C LEU A 11 9.91 5.21 -1.89
N ALA A 12 10.02 6.23 -1.03
CA ALA A 12 9.34 7.51 -1.23
C ALA A 12 9.74 8.18 -2.56
N ILE A 13 11.04 8.24 -2.85
CA ILE A 13 11.56 8.79 -4.11
C ILE A 13 11.03 7.99 -5.30
N LEU A 14 11.07 6.66 -5.23
CA LEU A 14 10.56 5.79 -6.29
C LEU A 14 9.07 6.04 -6.55
N LEU A 15 8.24 6.09 -5.51
CA LEU A 15 6.81 6.35 -5.63
C LEU A 15 6.52 7.74 -6.18
N PHE A 16 7.32 8.75 -5.79
CA PHE A 16 7.20 10.09 -6.32
C PHE A 16 7.49 10.14 -7.82
N LEU A 17 8.55 9.46 -8.27
CA LEU A 17 8.86 9.33 -9.70
C LEU A 17 7.75 8.60 -10.45
N ILE A 18 7.22 7.51 -9.92
CA ILE A 18 6.09 6.77 -10.51
C ILE A 18 4.85 7.67 -10.64
N ALA A 19 4.51 8.43 -9.59
CA ALA A 19 3.35 9.31 -9.58
C ALA A 19 3.45 10.46 -10.60
N ILE A 20 4.67 10.91 -10.93
CA ILE A 20 4.88 11.99 -11.90
C ILE A 20 4.96 11.45 -13.33
N PHE A 21 5.74 10.40 -13.56
CA PHE A 21 6.08 9.95 -14.91
C PHE A 21 5.20 8.84 -15.46
N GLN A 22 4.68 7.97 -14.59
CA GLN A 22 3.99 6.74 -15.03
C GLN A 22 2.47 6.83 -14.88
N VAL A 23 2.00 7.49 -13.82
CA VAL A 23 0.55 7.55 -13.53
C VAL A 23 -0.11 8.67 -14.34
N SER A 24 -0.96 8.28 -15.31
CA SER A 24 -1.76 9.22 -16.08
C SER A 24 -2.71 10.02 -15.18
N THR A 25 -2.89 11.30 -15.47
CA THR A 25 -3.83 12.19 -14.77
C THR A 25 -5.29 11.77 -14.87
N ALA A 26 -5.64 10.99 -15.90
CA ALA A 26 -6.99 10.46 -16.11
C ALA A 26 -7.22 9.10 -15.40
N SER A 27 -6.19 8.51 -14.78
CA SER A 27 -6.30 7.19 -14.15
C SER A 27 -6.92 7.27 -12.76
N ASN A 28 -7.97 6.48 -12.55
CA ASN A 28 -8.67 6.36 -11.29
C ASN A 28 -8.42 4.98 -10.67
N PHE A 29 -8.22 4.97 -9.36
CA PHE A 29 -8.28 3.80 -8.53
C PHE A 29 -9.73 3.63 -8.06
N SER A 30 -10.38 2.57 -8.53
CA SER A 30 -11.76 2.26 -8.15
C SER A 30 -11.83 1.01 -7.28
N ILE A 31 -12.55 1.11 -6.17
CA ILE A 31 -12.97 -0.01 -5.34
C ILE A 31 -14.49 -0.04 -5.33
N GLN A 32 -15.07 -1.20 -5.65
CA GLN A 32 -16.51 -1.44 -5.55
C GLN A 32 -16.78 -2.48 -4.46
N PRO A 33 -16.93 -2.06 -3.18
CA PRO A 33 -17.12 -3.01 -2.07
C PRO A 33 -18.52 -3.63 -2.05
N THR A 34 -19.52 -2.97 -2.64
CA THR A 34 -20.87 -3.50 -2.88
C THR A 34 -21.32 -3.17 -4.29
N SER A 35 -22.28 -3.92 -4.83
CA SER A 35 -22.78 -3.71 -6.20
C SER A 35 -23.30 -2.29 -6.46
N SER A 36 -23.73 -1.58 -5.41
CA SER A 36 -24.30 -0.24 -5.47
C SER A 36 -23.35 0.92 -5.14
N PHE A 37 -22.13 0.65 -4.66
CA PHE A 37 -21.21 1.70 -4.24
C PHE A 37 -19.86 1.55 -4.93
N VAL A 38 -19.45 2.57 -5.70
CA VAL A 38 -18.13 2.63 -6.32
C VAL A 38 -17.37 3.80 -5.73
N LEU A 39 -16.30 3.50 -5.03
CA LEU A 39 -15.37 4.48 -4.50
C LEU A 39 -14.27 4.70 -5.51
N THR A 40 -14.17 5.91 -6.05
CA THR A 40 -13.15 6.26 -7.02
C THR A 40 -12.26 7.36 -6.47
N TRP A 41 -10.96 7.13 -6.53
CA TRP A 41 -9.95 8.12 -6.19
C TRP A 41 -8.98 8.30 -7.34
N PRO A 42 -8.51 9.51 -7.62
CA PRO A 42 -7.47 9.70 -8.61
C PRO A 42 -6.21 8.98 -8.16
N LEU A 43 -5.72 8.05 -8.96
CA LEU A 43 -4.62 7.17 -8.55
C LEU A 43 -3.35 7.96 -8.24
N ARG A 44 -3.10 9.02 -9.01
CA ARG A 44 -1.94 9.90 -8.79
C ARG A 44 -1.88 10.44 -7.36
N HIS A 45 -3.03 10.83 -6.81
CA HIS A 45 -3.10 11.34 -5.43
C HIS A 45 -2.86 10.23 -4.41
N LEU A 46 -3.33 9.00 -4.68
CA LEU A 46 -3.08 7.85 -3.83
C LEU A 46 -1.59 7.47 -3.80
N VAL A 47 -0.92 7.44 -4.96
CA VAL A 47 0.52 7.14 -5.04
C VAL A 47 1.36 8.25 -4.39
N LEU A 48 0.99 9.53 -4.58
CA LEU A 48 1.63 10.64 -3.88
C LEU A 48 1.42 10.57 -2.36
N ALA A 49 0.23 10.18 -1.90
CA ALA A 49 -0.03 9.96 -0.48
C ALA A 49 0.84 8.85 0.09
N LEU A 50 1.00 7.72 -0.63
CA LEU A 50 1.91 6.64 -0.24
C LEU A 50 3.37 7.10 -0.22
N ALA A 51 3.81 7.92 -1.19
CA ALA A 51 5.14 8.53 -1.19
C ALA A 51 5.34 9.43 0.05
N GLY A 52 4.34 10.25 0.38
CA GLY A 52 4.35 11.10 1.57
C GLY A 52 4.40 10.31 2.88
N ILE A 53 3.62 9.23 2.99
CA ILE A 53 3.65 8.32 4.14
C ILE A 53 5.02 7.64 4.26
N SER A 54 5.59 7.19 3.15
CA SER A 54 6.92 6.59 3.13
C SER A 54 8.00 7.58 3.58
N LEU A 55 7.94 8.83 3.13
CA LEU A 55 8.85 9.90 3.58
C LEU A 55 8.65 10.23 5.06
N LEU A 56 7.41 10.28 5.54
CA LEU A 56 7.10 10.50 6.95
C LEU A 56 7.74 9.40 7.81
N PHE A 57 7.58 8.13 7.42
CA PHE A 57 8.22 7.03 8.13
C PHE A 57 9.74 7.09 8.07
N ALA A 58 10.34 7.52 6.96
CA ALA A 58 11.78 7.73 6.88
C ALA A 58 12.25 8.77 7.92
N LEU A 59 11.53 9.90 8.04
CA LEU A 59 11.84 10.93 9.04
C LEU A 59 11.66 10.41 10.47
N LEU A 60 10.55 9.73 10.72
CA LEU A 60 10.26 9.14 12.02
C LEU A 60 11.36 8.15 12.44
N TYR A 61 11.72 7.21 11.57
CA TYR A 61 12.80 6.27 11.85
C TYR A 61 14.15 6.95 12.03
N ARG A 62 14.45 8.04 11.31
CA ARG A 62 15.70 8.79 11.51
C ARG A 62 15.85 9.33 12.93
N PHE A 63 14.75 9.76 13.56
CA PHE A 63 14.79 10.35 14.91
C PHE A 63 14.50 9.34 16.02
N SER A 64 13.87 8.22 15.71
CA SER A 64 13.41 7.26 16.72
C SER A 64 14.14 5.92 16.70
N GLU A 65 15.15 5.72 15.84
CA GLU A 65 15.79 4.40 15.63
C GLU A 65 16.32 3.76 16.92
N GLU A 66 16.92 4.57 17.80
CA GLU A 66 17.48 4.13 19.09
C GLU A 66 16.41 3.80 20.15
N GLN A 67 15.17 4.25 19.93
CA GLN A 67 14.05 4.08 20.86
C GLN A 67 13.14 2.90 20.47
N LEU A 68 13.47 2.18 19.40
CA LEU A 68 12.67 1.06 18.92
C LEU A 68 12.89 -0.19 19.77
N TYR A 69 11.82 -0.98 19.93
CA TYR A 69 11.92 -2.28 20.58
C TYR A 69 12.77 -3.27 19.78
N SER A 70 12.55 -3.36 18.46
CA SER A 70 13.27 -4.31 17.61
C SER A 70 13.49 -3.80 16.19
N HIS A 71 14.70 -4.00 15.67
CA HIS A 71 15.02 -3.73 14.27
C HIS A 71 14.26 -4.66 13.30
N ARG A 72 13.95 -5.90 13.72
CA ARG A 72 13.21 -6.87 12.87
C ARG A 72 11.79 -6.38 12.56
N TRP A 73 11.14 -5.73 13.53
CA TRP A 73 9.80 -5.15 13.36
C TRP A 73 9.81 -3.99 12.37
N SER A 74 10.89 -3.20 12.34
CA SER A 74 11.07 -2.14 11.34
C SER A 74 11.23 -2.67 9.92
N ILE A 75 11.93 -3.80 9.76
CA ILE A 75 12.03 -4.50 8.46
C ILE A 75 10.66 -5.03 8.04
N MET A 76 9.91 -5.68 8.94
CA MET A 76 8.55 -6.16 8.65
C MET A 76 7.63 -5.01 8.23
N HIS A 77 7.68 -3.88 8.94
CA HIS A 77 6.93 -2.69 8.58
C HIS A 77 7.28 -2.17 7.18
N PHE A 78 8.57 -2.10 6.84
CA PHE A 78 9.01 -1.73 5.49
C PHE A 78 8.47 -2.69 4.41
N ILE A 79 8.50 -4.00 4.67
CA ILE A 79 7.96 -5.02 3.76
C ILE A 79 6.45 -4.82 3.59
N CYS A 80 5.70 -4.60 4.68
CA CYS A 80 4.27 -4.33 4.62
C CYS A 80 3.95 -3.08 3.81
N LEU A 81 4.68 -1.98 3.99
CA LEU A 81 4.50 -0.76 3.18
C LEU A 81 4.81 -1.03 1.70
N THR A 82 5.87 -1.78 1.39
CA THR A 82 6.21 -2.14 0.02
C THR A 82 5.10 -2.98 -0.62
N CYS A 83 4.59 -3.98 0.11
CA CYS A 83 3.45 -4.79 -0.33
C CYS A 83 2.18 -3.95 -0.54
N LEU A 84 1.92 -2.95 0.31
CA LEU A 84 0.80 -2.03 0.13
C LEU A 84 0.92 -1.26 -1.19
N CYS A 85 2.11 -0.75 -1.48
CA CYS A 85 2.38 -0.02 -2.73
C CYS A 85 2.20 -0.94 -3.95
N LEU A 86 2.73 -2.16 -3.89
CA LEU A 86 2.56 -3.16 -4.95
C LEU A 86 1.09 -3.52 -5.15
N ASN A 87 0.33 -3.71 -4.07
CA ASN A 87 -1.09 -4.03 -4.12
C ASN A 87 -1.90 -2.96 -4.88
N VAL A 88 -1.66 -1.68 -4.56
CA VAL A 88 -2.30 -0.56 -5.25
C VAL A 88 -1.92 -0.53 -6.72
N TYR A 89 -0.63 -0.73 -7.04
CA TYR A 89 -0.13 -0.69 -8.40
C TYR A 89 -0.63 -1.86 -9.26
N THR A 90 -0.60 -3.10 -8.74
CA THR A 90 -1.06 -4.27 -9.50
C THR A 90 -2.57 -4.30 -9.65
N TRP A 91 -3.34 -3.75 -8.71
CA TRP A 91 -4.78 -3.57 -8.87
C TRP A 91 -5.12 -2.69 -10.07
N GLN A 92 -4.41 -1.56 -10.25
CA GLN A 92 -4.60 -0.69 -11.40
C GLN A 92 -4.36 -1.45 -12.72
N LEU A 93 -3.23 -2.17 -12.81
CA LEU A 93 -2.88 -2.95 -14.01
C LEU A 93 -3.94 -4.02 -14.33
N LEU A 94 -4.48 -4.66 -13.30
CA LEU A 94 -5.54 -5.65 -13.47
C LEU A 94 -6.84 -5.00 -13.97
N GLY A 95 -7.21 -3.83 -13.45
CA GLY A 95 -8.38 -3.08 -13.89
C GLY A 95 -8.32 -2.70 -15.37
N LEU A 96 -7.16 -2.25 -15.86
CA LEU A 96 -6.94 -1.96 -17.28
C LEU A 96 -7.12 -3.21 -18.15
N ARG A 97 -6.49 -4.33 -17.77
CA ARG A 97 -6.61 -5.60 -18.50
C ARG A 97 -8.04 -6.16 -18.51
N TYR A 98 -8.80 -5.93 -17.44
CA TYR A 98 -10.20 -6.32 -17.38
C TYR A 98 -11.03 -5.53 -18.40
N LEU A 99 -10.84 -4.21 -18.49
CA LEU A 99 -11.52 -3.37 -19.47
C LEU A 99 -11.19 -3.79 -20.92
N ASP A 100 -9.92 -4.10 -21.20
CA ASP A 100 -9.49 -4.56 -22.53
C ASP A 100 -10.19 -5.88 -22.91
N ARG A 101 -10.20 -6.87 -22.02
CA ARG A 101 -10.90 -8.15 -22.27
C ARG A 101 -12.41 -8.01 -22.39
N LEU A 102 -13.00 -7.07 -21.67
CA LEU A 102 -14.44 -6.81 -21.75
C LEU A 102 -14.81 -6.19 -23.10
N ALA A 103 -13.92 -5.37 -23.68
CA ALA A 103 -14.08 -4.86 -25.04
C ALA A 103 -13.94 -5.97 -26.10
N GLU A 104 -13.01 -6.92 -25.92
CA GLU A 104 -12.83 -8.06 -26.83
C GLU A 104 -14.06 -8.98 -26.88
N TRP A 105 -14.72 -9.21 -25.73
CA TRP A 105 -15.79 -10.22 -25.60
C TRP A 105 -17.20 -9.66 -25.68
N LYS A 106 -17.35 -8.43 -26.19
CA LYS A 106 -18.62 -7.66 -26.22
C LYS A 106 -19.80 -8.36 -26.92
N GLY A 107 -19.57 -9.46 -27.64
CA GLY A 107 -20.59 -10.28 -28.30
C GLY A 107 -20.87 -11.65 -27.66
N ASN A 108 -20.16 -12.06 -26.59
CA ASN A 108 -20.34 -13.38 -25.97
C ASN A 108 -20.76 -13.26 -24.49
N PRO A 109 -22.07 -13.28 -24.18
CA PRO A 109 -22.58 -13.01 -22.83
C PRO A 109 -22.12 -14.01 -21.77
N GLN A 110 -21.87 -15.28 -22.15
CA GLN A 110 -21.36 -16.30 -21.23
C GLN A 110 -19.92 -16.03 -20.80
N GLN A 111 -19.06 -15.57 -21.72
CA GLN A 111 -17.67 -15.23 -21.41
C GLN A 111 -17.59 -13.97 -20.55
N ILE A 112 -18.47 -12.98 -20.79
CA ILE A 112 -18.55 -11.76 -19.98
C ILE A 112 -18.96 -12.09 -18.53
N SER A 113 -19.93 -12.98 -18.33
CA SER A 113 -20.38 -13.34 -16.97
C SER A 113 -19.26 -14.01 -16.17
N GLN A 114 -18.55 -14.97 -16.78
CA GLN A 114 -17.42 -15.65 -16.16
C GLN A 114 -16.25 -14.70 -15.85
N LEU A 115 -15.94 -13.78 -16.76
CA LEU A 115 -14.91 -12.76 -16.56
C LEU A 115 -15.25 -11.85 -15.38
N THR A 116 -16.51 -11.40 -15.30
CA THR A 116 -17.00 -10.51 -14.25
C THR A 116 -16.97 -11.18 -12.89
N GLU A 117 -17.42 -12.43 -12.78
CA GLU A 117 -17.36 -13.19 -11.53
C GLU A 117 -15.91 -13.39 -11.05
N THR A 118 -15.01 -13.73 -11.97
CA THR A 118 -13.59 -13.89 -11.66
C THR A 118 -12.97 -12.58 -11.18
N PHE A 119 -13.29 -11.48 -11.87
CA PHE A 119 -12.82 -10.14 -11.49
C PHE A 119 -13.31 -9.74 -10.10
N GLN A 120 -14.58 -9.99 -9.76
CA GLN A 120 -15.14 -9.71 -8.44
C GLN A 120 -14.44 -10.50 -7.31
N ARG A 121 -14.12 -11.77 -7.55
CA ARG A 121 -13.37 -12.59 -6.58
C ARG A 121 -11.97 -12.03 -6.35
N ILE A 122 -11.26 -11.70 -7.41
CA ILE A 122 -9.91 -11.10 -7.31
C ILE A 122 -9.99 -9.73 -6.63
N GLN A 123 -10.98 -8.91 -6.98
CA GLN A 123 -11.20 -7.62 -6.34
C GLN A 123 -11.39 -7.74 -4.83
N SER A 124 -12.20 -8.70 -4.38
CA SER A 124 -12.43 -8.93 -2.94
C SER A 124 -11.12 -9.26 -2.22
N PHE A 125 -10.25 -10.07 -2.83
CA PHE A 125 -8.92 -10.37 -2.30
C PHE A 125 -8.03 -9.11 -2.23
N TYR A 126 -8.03 -8.28 -3.26
CA TYR A 126 -7.28 -7.02 -3.28
C TYR A 126 -7.75 -6.04 -2.21
N ILE A 127 -9.06 -5.90 -2.01
CA ILE A 127 -9.63 -5.04 -0.96
C ILE A 127 -9.22 -5.53 0.43
N LEU A 128 -9.36 -6.83 0.69
CA LEU A 128 -9.02 -7.39 2.00
C LEU A 128 -7.52 -7.24 2.29
N SER A 129 -6.67 -7.56 1.33
CA SER A 129 -5.22 -7.40 1.46
C SER A 129 -4.81 -5.93 1.63
N PHE A 130 -5.43 -5.00 0.89
CA PHE A 130 -5.23 -3.56 1.08
C PHE A 130 -5.55 -3.14 2.52
N LEU A 131 -6.71 -3.53 3.07
CA LEU A 131 -7.10 -3.19 4.44
C LEU A 131 -6.12 -3.74 5.47
N ILE A 132 -5.72 -5.00 5.34
CA ILE A 132 -4.72 -5.62 6.24
C ILE A 132 -3.40 -4.85 6.16
N LEU A 133 -2.92 -4.53 4.96
CA LEU A 133 -1.65 -3.84 4.76
C LEU A 133 -1.69 -2.39 5.28
N VAL A 134 -2.84 -1.72 5.22
CA VAL A 134 -3.05 -0.41 5.87
C VAL A 134 -2.98 -0.55 7.40
N VAL A 135 -3.63 -1.56 7.98
CA VAL A 135 -3.56 -1.82 9.43
C VAL A 135 -2.13 -2.13 9.86
N MET A 136 -1.37 -2.88 9.06
CA MET A 136 0.03 -3.21 9.35
C MET A 136 0.97 -1.99 9.40
N GLN A 137 0.54 -0.81 8.95
CA GLN A 137 1.31 0.42 9.16
C GLN A 137 1.36 0.84 10.64
N SER A 138 0.41 0.37 11.47
CA SER A 138 0.44 0.61 12.92
C SER A 138 1.59 -0.10 13.64
N LEU A 139 2.23 -1.09 13.00
CA LEU A 139 3.39 -1.80 13.53
C LEU A 139 4.53 -0.86 13.92
N TYR A 140 4.67 0.27 13.23
CA TYR A 140 5.63 1.32 13.62
C TYR A 140 5.37 1.81 15.05
N PHE A 141 4.14 2.23 15.34
CA PHE A 141 3.78 2.81 16.63
C PHE A 141 3.85 1.77 17.75
N LEU A 142 3.48 0.51 17.47
CA LEU A 142 3.65 -0.58 18.42
C LEU A 142 5.13 -0.83 18.73
N ASN A 143 6.00 -0.86 17.72
CA ASN A 143 7.44 -1.08 17.90
C ASN A 143 8.09 0.07 18.70
N LEU A 144 7.69 1.31 18.43
CA LEU A 144 8.18 2.47 19.17
C LEU A 144 7.66 2.49 20.62
N GLY A 145 6.35 2.27 20.82
CA GLY A 145 5.73 2.30 22.13
C GLY A 145 6.30 1.25 23.08
N LEU A 146 6.52 0.03 22.58
CA LEU A 146 7.19 -1.02 23.35
C LEU A 146 8.64 -0.64 23.70
N GLY A 147 9.39 -0.07 22.76
CA GLY A 147 10.78 0.30 22.99
C GLY A 147 10.92 1.34 24.10
N LEU A 148 10.09 2.38 24.05
CA LEU A 148 10.01 3.41 25.10
C LEU A 148 9.61 2.82 26.46
N TYR A 149 8.64 1.90 26.50
CA TYR A 149 8.19 1.26 27.74
C TYR A 149 9.29 0.42 28.41
N TYR A 150 10.03 -0.39 27.63
CA TYR A 150 11.11 -1.21 28.16
C TYR A 150 12.31 -0.36 28.62
N GLN A 151 12.67 0.69 27.87
CA GLN A 151 13.75 1.60 28.26
C GLN A 151 13.43 2.33 29.57
N LYS A 152 12.18 2.81 29.73
CA LYS A 152 11.73 3.42 30.98
C LYS A 152 11.79 2.44 32.16
N SER A 153 11.39 1.18 31.94
CA SER A 153 11.40 0.16 32.99
C SER A 153 12.82 -0.17 33.46
N ALA A 154 13.79 -0.21 32.54
CA ALA A 154 15.20 -0.44 32.86
C ALA A 154 15.88 0.75 33.55
N ALA A 155 15.40 1.97 33.33
CA ALA A 155 15.92 3.17 33.99
C ALA A 155 15.41 3.34 35.44
N GLN A 156 14.38 2.59 35.84
CA GLN A 156 13.78 2.64 37.18
C GLN A 156 14.22 1.50 38.11
N SER A 157 14.99 0.54 37.60
CA SER A 157 15.62 -0.57 38.34
C SER A 157 17.08 -0.26 38.67
#